data_AF-A0AA43RL23-F1
#
_entry.id   AF-A0AA43RL23-F1
#
_cell.length_a   1.000
_cell.length_b   1.000
_cell.length_c   1.000
_cell.angle_alpha   90.00
_cell.angle_beta   90.00
_cell.angle_gamma   90.00
#
_symmetry.space_group_name_H-M   'P 1'
#
loop_
_entity.id
_entity.type
_entity.pdbx_description
1 polymer ?
#
loop_
_entity_poly.entity_id
_entity_poly.type
_entity_poly.pdbx_seq_one_letter_code
_entity_poly.pdbx_strand_id
1 'polypeptide(L)'
;MDAVIYIAAALAALCAVLLVIVITKLGRLSAGDGQIKELESKISSLEGQLRDEFERSRRESAGNQKDMRSELTESLDKMNERLALMTEANFKHQQQLTDMFSKSLDTIRRNNIEQNDRQSRIIAESIEKMQQSNEKKLDEMRATVDEKLSATLTTRLDSSFKTVSEQLENVYKSLGEMKELSTGVTTNVTNLNRVLTNVKARGTWAEVQLEGILDQTIPNMYVKNFSSRPGSSERVEFAIRIPAGDGGADAYLPVDSKFPLEDYVRLCTAADGADADEVAAARKALEDRVLGEAKLITKYINVPTTTPFAIMYLATEGLYAEIASSPKGIAERIQREYNIMIAGPTTITALLNSLSMGFK
;
A
#
# COMPACT_ATOMS: atom_id res chain seq x y z
N MET A 1 96.07 70.47 -117.82
CA MET A 1 96.38 69.14 -117.24
C MET A 1 96.29 69.14 -115.72
N ASP A 2 96.41 70.29 -115.05
CA ASP A 2 96.54 70.35 -113.59
C ASP A 2 95.26 70.02 -112.80
N ALA A 3 94.07 70.34 -113.32
CA ALA A 3 92.80 70.07 -112.62
C ALA A 3 92.51 68.56 -112.42
N VAL A 4 92.98 67.70 -113.33
CA VAL A 4 92.76 66.24 -113.27
C VAL A 4 93.58 65.60 -112.14
N ILE A 5 94.77 66.14 -111.86
CA ILE A 5 95.67 65.63 -110.81
C ILE A 5 95.10 65.91 -109.42
N TYR A 6 94.53 67.10 -109.18
CA TYR A 6 93.92 67.43 -107.88
C TYR A 6 92.67 66.59 -107.59
N ILE A 7 91.85 66.30 -108.60
CA ILE A 7 90.66 65.45 -108.44
C ILE A 7 91.08 64.00 -108.12
N ALA A 8 92.10 63.48 -108.80
CA ALA A 8 92.63 62.14 -108.53
C ALA A 8 93.21 62.01 -107.11
N ALA A 9 93.94 63.02 -106.63
CA ALA A 9 94.48 63.04 -105.28
C ALA A 9 93.38 63.11 -104.20
N ALA A 10 92.32 63.89 -104.43
CA ALA A 10 91.19 63.98 -103.51
C ALA A 10 90.41 62.64 -103.42
N LEU A 11 90.21 61.96 -104.55
CA LEU A 11 89.58 60.64 -104.60
C LEU A 11 90.42 59.57 -103.88
N ALA A 12 91.74 59.59 -104.05
CA ALA A 12 92.63 58.67 -103.35
C ALA A 12 92.60 58.86 -101.82
N ALA A 13 92.57 60.12 -101.35
CA ALA A 13 92.44 60.42 -99.93
C ALA A 13 91.10 59.95 -99.35
N LEU A 14 90.00 60.14 -100.09
CA LEU A 14 88.67 59.66 -99.68
C LEU A 14 88.62 58.12 -99.57
N CYS A 15 89.21 57.41 -100.53
CA CYS A 15 89.31 55.95 -100.50
C CYS A 15 90.14 55.45 -99.32
N ALA A 16 91.24 56.13 -98.98
CA ALA A 16 92.07 55.76 -97.83
C ALA A 16 91.31 55.91 -96.50
N VAL A 17 90.54 56.99 -96.33
CA VAL A 17 89.72 57.21 -95.13
C VAL A 17 88.63 56.14 -95.00
N LEU A 18 87.96 55.80 -96.11
CA LEU A 18 86.95 54.73 -96.11
C LEU A 18 87.53 53.37 -95.73
N LEU A 19 88.74 53.04 -96.21
CA LEU A 19 89.43 51.80 -95.84
C LEU A 19 89.74 51.71 -94.35
N VAL A 20 90.19 52.81 -93.73
CA VAL A 20 90.48 52.85 -92.28
C VAL A 20 89.19 52.66 -91.45
N ILE A 21 88.07 53.25 -91.89
CA ILE A 21 86.77 53.08 -91.22
C ILE A 21 86.29 51.63 -91.29
N VAL A 22 86.47 50.97 -92.44
CA VAL A 22 86.09 49.55 -92.61
C VAL A 22 86.94 48.65 -91.71
N ILE A 23 88.25 48.85 -91.68
CA ILE A 23 89.16 48.03 -90.85
C ILE A 23 88.86 48.21 -89.35
N THR A 24 88.58 49.43 -88.90
CA THR A 24 88.25 49.69 -87.49
C THR A 24 86.89 49.11 -87.08
N LYS A 25 85.90 49.08 -87.99
CA LYS A 25 84.62 48.40 -87.73
C LYS A 25 84.73 46.88 -87.71
N LEU A 26 85.54 46.26 -88.58
CA LEU A 26 85.76 44.82 -88.54
C LEU A 26 86.46 44.37 -87.25
N GLY A 27 87.39 45.17 -86.71
CA GLY A 27 88.03 44.88 -85.42
C GLY A 27 87.06 44.83 -84.23
N ARG A 28 85.96 45.60 -84.27
CA ARG A 28 84.93 45.61 -83.20
C ARG A 28 83.96 44.43 -83.25
N LEU A 29 83.76 43.80 -84.41
CA LEU A 29 82.86 42.65 -84.56
C LEU A 29 83.43 41.37 -83.92
N SER A 30 84.75 41.21 -83.93
CA SER A 30 85.44 40.07 -83.28
C SER A 30 85.31 40.09 -81.74
N ALA A 31 85.19 41.29 -81.13
CA ALA A 31 85.04 41.42 -79.68
C ALA A 31 83.64 41.01 -79.16
N GLY A 32 82.60 41.03 -80.00
CA GLY A 32 81.24 40.64 -79.62
C GLY A 32 81.04 39.12 -79.48
N ASP A 33 81.81 38.32 -80.22
CA ASP A 33 81.69 36.85 -80.22
C ASP A 33 82.22 36.22 -78.92
N GLY A 34 83.20 36.87 -78.27
CA GLY A 34 83.71 36.48 -76.95
C GLY A 34 82.71 36.68 -75.81
N GLN A 35 81.92 37.76 -75.87
CA GLN A 35 80.90 38.05 -74.84
C GLN A 35 79.70 37.10 -74.93
N ILE A 36 79.33 36.65 -76.13
CA ILE A 36 78.24 35.69 -76.33
C ILE A 36 78.63 34.31 -75.76
N LYS A 37 79.86 33.83 -76.02
CA LYS A 37 80.36 32.57 -75.43
C LYS A 37 80.44 32.60 -73.91
N GLU A 38 80.81 33.73 -73.32
CA GLU A 38 80.84 33.88 -71.86
C GLU A 38 79.42 33.86 -71.27
N LEU A 39 78.44 34.44 -71.98
CA LEU A 39 77.04 34.42 -71.55
C LEU A 39 76.41 33.03 -71.65
N GLU A 40 76.68 32.29 -72.72
CA GLU A 40 76.25 30.88 -72.86
C GLU A 40 76.85 29.99 -71.76
N SER A 41 78.14 30.20 -71.44
CA SER A 41 78.81 29.54 -70.32
C SER A 41 78.13 29.82 -68.98
N LYS A 42 77.76 31.08 -68.72
CA LYS A 42 77.06 31.46 -67.48
C LYS A 42 75.67 30.85 -67.40
N ILE A 43 74.89 30.89 -68.48
CA ILE A 43 73.54 30.27 -68.53
C ILE A 43 73.64 28.76 -68.30
N SER A 44 74.57 28.08 -68.97
CA SER A 44 74.80 26.65 -68.79
C SER A 44 75.19 26.30 -67.34
N SER A 45 76.02 27.12 -66.70
CA SER A 45 76.38 26.93 -65.29
C SER A 45 75.20 27.17 -64.33
N LEU A 46 74.33 28.14 -64.64
CA LEU A 46 73.14 28.48 -63.86
C LEU A 46 72.07 27.39 -63.97
N GLU A 47 71.86 26.86 -65.18
CA GLU A 47 70.98 25.70 -65.41
C GLU A 47 71.48 24.46 -64.67
N GLY A 48 72.79 24.23 -64.66
CA GLY A 48 73.43 23.17 -63.86
C GLY A 48 73.17 23.33 -62.36
N GLN A 49 73.38 24.54 -61.82
CA GLN A 49 73.12 24.85 -60.41
C GLN A 49 71.65 24.70 -60.02
N LEU A 50 70.73 25.20 -60.85
CA LEU A 50 69.29 25.07 -60.61
C LEU A 50 68.85 23.61 -60.64
N ARG A 51 69.35 22.82 -61.59
CA ARG A 51 69.06 21.39 -61.66
C ARG A 51 69.56 20.66 -60.43
N ASP A 52 70.76 20.97 -59.96
CA ASP A 52 71.32 20.40 -58.73
C ASP A 52 70.52 20.80 -57.48
N GLU A 53 70.07 22.06 -57.37
CA GLU A 53 69.19 22.48 -56.28
C GLU A 53 67.81 21.82 -56.32
N PHE A 54 67.21 21.69 -57.50
CA PHE A 54 65.94 20.96 -57.66
C PHE A 54 66.08 19.49 -57.29
N GLU A 55 67.18 18.84 -57.67
CA GLU A 55 67.45 17.47 -57.26
C GLU A 55 67.67 17.35 -55.75
N ARG A 56 68.37 18.29 -55.13
CA ARG A 56 68.55 18.36 -53.67
C ARG A 56 67.22 18.58 -52.96
N SER A 57 66.45 19.57 -53.36
CA SER A 57 65.14 19.88 -52.79
C SER A 57 64.16 18.71 -52.93
N ARG A 58 64.15 18.03 -54.08
CA ARG A 58 63.31 16.83 -54.28
C ARG A 58 63.76 15.67 -53.40
N ARG A 59 65.07 15.46 -53.24
CA ARG A 59 65.61 14.41 -52.34
C ARG A 59 65.31 14.73 -50.88
N GLU A 60 65.45 15.98 -50.46
CA GLU A 60 65.14 16.44 -49.10
C GLU A 60 63.64 16.32 -48.80
N SER A 61 62.78 16.73 -49.73
CA SER A 61 61.33 16.57 -49.59
C SER A 61 60.90 15.09 -49.52
N ALA A 62 61.53 14.22 -50.31
CA ALA A 62 61.28 12.78 -50.25
C ALA A 62 61.80 12.17 -48.92
N GLY A 63 62.92 12.67 -48.42
CA GLY A 63 63.47 12.34 -47.09
C GLY A 63 62.50 12.74 -45.98
N ASN A 64 62.13 14.01 -45.91
CA ASN A 64 61.19 14.53 -44.91
C ASN A 64 59.85 13.80 -44.93
N GLN A 65 59.30 13.47 -46.12
CA GLN A 65 58.05 12.72 -46.20
C GLN A 65 58.22 11.27 -45.70
N LYS A 66 59.37 10.64 -45.94
CA LYS A 66 59.67 9.31 -45.41
C LYS A 66 59.83 9.33 -43.90
N ASP A 67 60.53 10.32 -43.36
CA ASP A 67 60.76 10.48 -41.93
C ASP A 67 59.44 10.76 -41.20
N MET A 68 58.61 11.66 -41.73
CA MET A 68 57.26 11.92 -41.20
C MET A 68 56.39 10.65 -41.18
N ARG A 69 56.45 9.81 -42.23
CA ARG A 69 55.71 8.54 -42.25
C ARG A 69 56.26 7.54 -41.25
N SER A 70 57.58 7.51 -41.06
CA SER A 70 58.23 6.68 -40.05
C SER A 70 57.82 7.10 -38.65
N GLU A 71 57.88 8.40 -38.32
CA GLU A 71 57.46 8.95 -37.03
C GLU A 71 55.98 8.71 -36.75
N LEU A 72 55.12 8.88 -37.75
CA LEU A 72 53.69 8.58 -37.62
C LEU A 72 53.44 7.09 -37.35
N THR A 73 54.18 6.20 -38.03
CA THR A 73 54.05 4.76 -37.82
C THR A 73 54.50 4.38 -36.41
N GLU A 74 55.64 4.91 -35.95
CA GLU A 74 56.12 4.70 -34.59
C GLU A 74 55.16 5.27 -33.52
N SER A 75 54.53 6.41 -33.80
CA SER A 75 53.51 7.00 -32.92
C SER A 75 52.26 6.13 -32.83
N LEU A 76 51.79 5.59 -33.95
CA LEU A 76 50.65 4.67 -34.01
C LEU A 76 50.96 3.34 -33.31
N ASP A 77 52.17 2.80 -33.46
CA ASP A 77 52.59 1.58 -32.77
C ASP A 77 52.62 1.80 -31.25
N LYS A 78 53.19 2.92 -30.78
CA LYS A 78 53.16 3.31 -29.36
C LYS A 78 51.73 3.52 -28.84
N MET A 79 50.83 4.05 -29.67
CA MET A 79 49.42 4.22 -29.32
C MET A 79 48.72 2.86 -29.18
N ASN A 80 48.95 1.95 -30.12
CA ASN A 80 48.40 0.59 -30.07
C ASN A 80 48.90 -0.18 -28.84
N GLU A 81 50.18 -0.05 -28.50
CA GLU A 81 50.76 -0.66 -27.30
C GLU A 81 50.11 -0.11 -26.02
N ARG A 82 49.93 1.22 -25.94
CA ARG A 82 49.21 1.85 -24.81
C ARG A 82 47.75 1.41 -24.72
N LEU A 83 47.06 1.27 -25.85
CA LEU A 83 45.68 0.79 -25.89
C LEU A 83 45.58 -0.67 -25.43
N ALA A 84 46.54 -1.52 -25.81
CA ALA A 84 46.61 -2.90 -25.34
C ALA A 84 46.80 -2.98 -23.82
N LEU A 85 47.76 -2.21 -23.28
CA LEU A 85 48.02 -2.13 -21.84
C LEU A 85 46.81 -1.58 -21.07
N MET A 86 46.14 -0.56 -21.60
CA MET A 86 44.93 0.01 -21.00
C MET A 86 43.78 -1.00 -21.02
N THR A 87 43.62 -1.77 -22.10
CA THR A 87 42.58 -2.80 -22.20
C THR A 87 42.83 -3.93 -21.21
N GLU A 88 44.09 -4.36 -21.06
CA GLU A 88 44.47 -5.38 -20.07
C GLU A 88 44.26 -4.86 -18.63
N ALA A 89 44.64 -3.61 -18.35
CA ALA A 89 44.41 -2.98 -17.05
C ALA A 89 42.91 -2.87 -16.73
N ASN A 90 42.09 -2.49 -17.71
CA ASN A 90 40.64 -2.43 -17.56
C ASN A 90 40.04 -3.82 -17.31
N PHE A 91 40.52 -4.85 -18.02
CA PHE A 91 40.06 -6.23 -17.81
C PHE A 91 40.41 -6.73 -16.40
N LYS A 92 41.66 -6.49 -15.94
CA LYS A 92 42.08 -6.83 -14.56
C LYS A 92 41.27 -6.07 -13.52
N HIS A 93 41.00 -4.78 -13.74
CA HIS A 93 40.19 -3.97 -12.84
C HIS A 93 38.74 -4.49 -12.76
N GLN A 94 38.13 -4.83 -13.90
CA GLN A 94 36.79 -5.41 -13.95
C GLN A 94 36.73 -6.78 -13.24
N GLN A 95 37.77 -7.61 -13.39
CA GLN A 95 37.86 -8.89 -12.69
C GLN A 95 37.98 -8.71 -11.17
N GLN A 96 38.81 -7.75 -10.71
CA GLN A 96 38.95 -7.42 -9.29
C GLN A 96 37.64 -6.92 -8.68
N LEU A 97 36.91 -6.05 -9.39
CA LEU A 97 35.59 -5.60 -8.96
C LEU A 97 34.62 -6.78 -8.82
N THR A 98 34.60 -7.68 -9.80
CA THR A 98 33.73 -8.86 -9.76
C THR A 98 34.06 -9.78 -8.57
N ASP A 99 35.34 -10.02 -8.29
CA ASP A 99 35.79 -10.81 -7.12
C ASP A 99 35.42 -10.13 -5.80
N MET A 100 35.59 -8.80 -5.69
CA MET A 100 35.15 -8.02 -4.53
C MET A 100 33.64 -8.10 -4.33
N PHE A 101 32.85 -7.99 -5.40
CA PHE A 101 31.39 -8.14 -5.33
C PHE A 101 30.99 -9.54 -4.88
N SER A 102 31.62 -10.59 -5.42
CA SER A 102 31.36 -11.97 -4.99
C SER A 102 31.65 -12.17 -3.50
N LYS A 103 32.80 -11.66 -3.02
CA LYS A 103 33.16 -11.72 -1.59
C LYS A 103 32.18 -10.93 -0.72
N SER A 104 31.77 -9.74 -1.15
CA SER A 104 30.79 -8.92 -0.44
C SER A 104 29.43 -9.62 -0.35
N LEU A 105 28.95 -10.22 -1.44
CA LEU A 105 27.71 -11.00 -1.45
C LEU A 105 27.80 -12.22 -0.52
N ASP A 106 28.93 -12.92 -0.49
CA ASP A 106 29.14 -14.03 0.45
C ASP A 106 29.13 -13.58 1.91
N THR A 107 29.74 -12.44 2.24
CA THR A 107 29.68 -11.85 3.58
C THR A 107 28.25 -11.46 3.95
N ILE A 108 27.51 -10.80 3.04
CA ILE A 108 26.11 -10.44 3.27
C ILE A 108 25.25 -11.68 3.48
N ARG A 109 25.48 -12.74 2.69
CA ARG A 109 24.76 -14.00 2.82
C ARG A 109 25.03 -14.67 4.16
N ARG A 110 26.29 -14.72 4.62
CA ARG A 110 26.65 -15.25 5.94
C ARG A 110 26.03 -14.44 7.07
N ASN A 111 26.14 -13.12 7.01
CA ASN A 111 25.54 -12.24 8.02
C ASN A 111 24.01 -12.39 8.08
N ASN A 112 23.34 -12.54 6.94
CA ASN A 112 21.90 -12.80 6.90
C ASN A 112 21.54 -14.14 7.54
N ILE A 113 22.29 -15.21 7.25
CA ILE A 113 22.06 -16.53 7.86
C ILE A 113 22.23 -16.45 9.38
N GLU A 114 23.33 -15.86 9.86
CA GLU A 114 23.58 -15.70 11.30
C GLU A 114 22.52 -14.83 11.99
N GLN A 115 22.11 -13.73 11.35
CA GLN A 115 21.06 -12.86 11.86
C GLN A 115 19.70 -13.57 11.92
N ASN A 116 19.36 -14.35 10.89
CA ASN A 116 18.12 -15.11 10.84
C ASN A 116 18.09 -16.24 11.89
N ASP A 117 19.20 -16.94 12.08
CA ASP A 117 19.35 -17.95 13.14
C ASP A 117 19.20 -17.31 14.53
N ARG A 118 19.80 -16.14 14.74
CA ARG A 118 19.66 -15.39 16.00
C ARG A 118 18.23 -14.93 16.23
N GLN A 119 17.55 -14.41 15.20
CA GLN A 119 16.13 -14.04 15.28
C GLN A 119 15.26 -15.25 15.59
N SER A 120 15.49 -16.38 14.92
CA SER A 120 14.74 -17.62 15.15
C SER A 120 14.89 -18.12 16.59
N ARG A 121 16.09 -18.05 17.18
CA ARG A 121 16.31 -18.39 18.58
C ARG A 121 15.59 -17.45 19.55
N ILE A 122 15.65 -16.14 19.31
CA ILE A 122 14.95 -15.15 20.14
C ILE A 122 13.43 -15.37 20.09
N ILE A 123 12.89 -15.66 18.90
CA ILE A 123 11.47 -15.97 18.72
C ILE A 123 11.11 -17.26 19.49
N ALA A 124 11.91 -18.33 19.36
CA ALA A 124 11.68 -19.57 20.09
C ALA A 124 11.68 -19.35 21.62
N GLU A 125 12.67 -18.64 22.15
CA GLU A 125 12.73 -18.28 23.58
C GLU A 125 11.54 -17.42 24.02
N SER A 126 11.08 -16.49 23.17
CA SER A 126 9.93 -15.64 23.47
C SER A 126 8.63 -16.45 23.48
N ILE A 127 8.46 -17.41 22.57
CA ILE A 127 7.31 -18.31 22.53
C ILE A 127 7.31 -19.20 23.78
N GLU A 128 8.45 -19.76 24.16
CA GLU A 128 8.58 -20.59 25.36
C GLU A 128 8.23 -19.80 26.63
N LYS A 129 8.76 -18.57 26.78
CA LYS A 129 8.40 -17.69 27.90
C LYS A 129 6.91 -17.34 27.91
N MET A 130 6.30 -17.12 26.75
CA MET A 130 4.88 -16.84 26.63
C MET A 130 4.03 -18.05 27.02
N GLN A 131 4.42 -19.26 26.61
CA GLN A 131 3.77 -20.50 27.01
C GLN A 131 3.84 -20.70 28.53
N GLN A 132 5.04 -20.58 29.12
CA GLN A 132 5.22 -20.70 30.58
C GLN A 132 4.43 -19.63 31.34
N SER A 133 4.40 -18.38 30.85
CA SER A 133 3.62 -17.32 31.48
C SER A 133 2.11 -17.56 31.36
N ASN A 134 1.64 -18.14 30.26
CA ASN A 134 0.23 -18.46 30.07
C ASN A 134 -0.19 -19.64 30.97
N GLU A 135 0.64 -20.67 31.08
CA GLU A 135 0.40 -21.81 31.96
C GLU A 135 0.31 -21.35 33.42
N LYS A 136 1.25 -20.49 33.87
CA LYS A 136 1.20 -19.89 35.20
C LYS A 136 -0.07 -19.07 35.44
N LYS A 137 -0.50 -18.25 34.47
CA LYS A 137 -1.75 -17.48 34.58
C LYS A 137 -2.99 -18.39 34.60
N LEU A 138 -2.98 -19.50 33.87
CA LEU A 138 -4.06 -20.48 33.89
C LEU A 138 -4.16 -21.15 35.26
N ASP A 139 -3.03 -21.48 35.88
CA ASP A 139 -3.01 -22.04 37.23
C ASP A 139 -3.45 -21.02 38.28
N GLU A 140 -3.03 -19.76 38.17
CA GLU A 140 -3.53 -18.67 39.04
C GLU A 140 -5.05 -18.46 38.88
N MET A 141 -5.57 -18.53 37.65
CA MET A 141 -7.01 -18.49 37.40
C MET A 141 -7.73 -19.69 37.99
N ARG A 142 -7.19 -20.91 37.85
CA ARG A 142 -7.75 -22.13 38.47
C ARG A 142 -7.82 -21.99 39.98
N ALA A 143 -6.73 -21.56 40.62
CA ALA A 143 -6.70 -21.34 42.06
C ALA A 143 -7.72 -20.29 42.50
N THR A 144 -7.80 -19.16 41.78
CA THR A 144 -8.76 -18.09 42.09
C THR A 144 -10.20 -18.54 41.89
N VAL A 145 -10.47 -19.30 40.84
CA VAL A 145 -11.80 -19.86 40.56
C VAL A 145 -12.18 -20.88 41.63
N ASP A 146 -11.29 -21.79 42.01
CA ASP A 146 -11.54 -22.75 43.08
C ASP A 146 -11.79 -22.07 44.43
N GLU A 147 -11.03 -21.02 44.76
CA GLU A 147 -11.20 -20.26 45.99
C GLU A 147 -12.56 -19.51 45.99
N LYS A 148 -12.89 -18.83 44.88
CA LYS A 148 -14.18 -18.13 44.71
C LYS A 148 -15.35 -19.10 44.71
N LEU A 149 -15.22 -20.24 44.05
CA LEU A 149 -16.26 -21.26 43.96
C LEU A 149 -16.46 -21.93 45.31
N SER A 150 -15.40 -22.31 46.01
CA SER A 150 -15.46 -22.90 47.36
C SER A 150 -16.02 -21.92 48.38
N ALA A 151 -15.61 -20.65 48.34
CA ALA A 151 -16.15 -19.62 49.22
C ALA A 151 -17.64 -19.36 48.95
N THR A 152 -18.03 -19.27 47.67
CA THR A 152 -19.43 -19.04 47.29
C THR A 152 -20.30 -20.25 47.59
N LEU A 153 -19.81 -21.46 47.31
CA LEU A 153 -20.52 -22.71 47.61
C LEU A 153 -20.69 -22.90 49.11
N THR A 154 -19.64 -22.71 49.92
CA THR A 154 -19.73 -22.82 51.39
C THR A 154 -20.69 -21.78 51.94
N THR A 155 -20.59 -20.52 51.53
CA THR A 155 -21.50 -19.45 52.00
C THR A 155 -22.95 -19.74 51.63
N ARG A 156 -23.19 -20.24 50.42
CA ARG A 156 -24.54 -20.55 49.94
C ARG A 156 -25.08 -21.85 50.54
N LEU A 157 -24.24 -22.84 50.78
CA LEU A 157 -24.58 -24.07 51.50
C LEU A 157 -24.90 -23.76 52.95
N ASP A 158 -24.09 -22.98 53.65
CA ASP A 158 -24.35 -22.56 55.03
C ASP A 158 -25.62 -21.72 55.13
N SER A 159 -25.84 -20.80 54.19
CA SER A 159 -27.11 -20.06 54.09
C SER A 159 -28.29 -20.99 53.81
N SER A 160 -28.12 -22.00 52.96
CA SER A 160 -29.17 -22.98 52.65
C SER A 160 -29.44 -23.91 53.84
N PHE A 161 -28.41 -24.39 54.53
CA PHE A 161 -28.54 -25.19 55.74
C PHE A 161 -29.15 -24.40 56.89
N LYS A 162 -28.76 -23.12 57.06
CA LYS A 162 -29.38 -22.22 58.03
C LYS A 162 -30.85 -21.98 57.72
N THR A 163 -31.19 -21.74 56.44
CA THR A 163 -32.58 -21.59 56.00
C THR A 163 -33.37 -22.89 56.20
N VAL A 164 -32.77 -24.05 55.96
CA VAL A 164 -33.38 -25.36 56.19
C VAL A 164 -33.54 -25.65 57.69
N SER A 165 -32.59 -25.25 58.54
CA SER A 165 -32.71 -25.35 60.00
C SER A 165 -33.78 -24.41 60.54
N GLU A 166 -33.84 -23.17 60.06
CA GLU A 166 -34.91 -22.21 60.38
C GLU A 166 -36.27 -22.71 59.86
N GLN A 167 -36.32 -23.35 58.69
CA GLN A 167 -37.53 -24.01 58.18
C GLN A 167 -37.89 -25.25 58.99
N LEU A 168 -36.94 -26.04 59.48
CA LEU A 168 -37.22 -27.17 60.37
C LEU A 168 -37.76 -26.68 61.71
N GLU A 169 -37.18 -25.62 62.29
CA GLU A 169 -37.67 -24.99 63.52
C GLU A 169 -39.06 -24.38 63.33
N ASN A 170 -39.28 -23.69 62.22
CA ASN A 170 -40.59 -23.17 61.85
C ASN A 170 -41.57 -24.30 61.55
N VAL A 171 -41.18 -25.41 60.92
CA VAL A 171 -42.03 -26.59 60.72
C VAL A 171 -42.39 -27.24 62.06
N TYR A 172 -41.48 -27.30 63.03
CA TYR A 172 -41.81 -27.76 64.39
C TYR A 172 -42.81 -26.83 65.10
N LYS A 173 -42.73 -25.51 64.89
CA LYS A 173 -43.72 -24.53 65.39
C LYS A 173 -45.05 -24.61 64.61
N SER A 174 -45.00 -24.74 63.28
CA SER A 174 -46.15 -24.83 62.38
C SER A 174 -46.89 -26.16 62.45
N LEU A 175 -46.22 -27.29 62.77
CA LEU A 175 -46.91 -28.56 63.07
C LEU A 175 -47.79 -28.45 64.33
N GLY A 176 -47.42 -27.56 65.26
CA GLY A 176 -48.22 -27.23 66.45
C GLY A 176 -49.41 -26.31 66.16
N GLU A 177 -49.37 -25.54 65.07
CA GLU A 177 -50.37 -24.51 64.75
C GLU A 177 -51.21 -24.80 63.49
N MET A 178 -51.02 -25.95 62.80
CA MET A 178 -51.60 -26.17 61.46
C MET A 178 -52.28 -27.53 61.25
N LYS A 179 -53.18 -27.91 62.18
CA LYS A 179 -54.24 -28.91 61.92
C LYS A 179 -55.33 -28.36 60.95
N GLU A 180 -55.25 -27.10 60.51
CA GLU A 180 -56.43 -26.43 59.93
C GLU A 180 -56.31 -25.81 58.53
N LEU A 181 -55.15 -25.65 57.88
CA LEU A 181 -55.11 -24.94 56.58
C LEU A 181 -54.19 -25.60 55.55
N SER A 182 -54.53 -26.82 55.19
CA SER A 182 -54.00 -27.50 54.01
C SER A 182 -54.68 -26.96 52.75
N THR A 183 -54.02 -26.06 52.01
CA THR A 183 -54.04 -25.98 50.53
C THR A 183 -53.35 -24.72 50.03
N GLY A 184 -52.26 -24.89 49.26
CA GLY A 184 -51.93 -23.93 48.20
C GLY A 184 -50.61 -23.19 48.32
N VAL A 185 -49.47 -23.89 48.14
CA VAL A 185 -48.27 -23.29 47.53
C VAL A 185 -47.54 -24.36 46.70
N THR A 186 -47.83 -24.42 45.40
CA THR A 186 -47.04 -25.17 44.41
C THR A 186 -46.98 -24.37 43.10
N THR A 187 -46.67 -23.07 43.18
CA THR A 187 -46.76 -22.16 42.02
C THR A 187 -45.47 -21.40 41.70
N ASN A 188 -44.39 -21.57 42.47
CA ASN A 188 -43.18 -20.74 42.31
C ASN A 188 -41.99 -21.41 41.61
N VAL A 189 -42.08 -22.69 41.23
CA VAL A 189 -40.97 -23.39 40.55
C VAL A 189 -41.29 -23.78 39.11
N THR A 190 -42.55 -23.64 38.68
CA THR A 190 -42.98 -23.93 37.29
C THR A 190 -42.84 -22.72 36.34
N ASN A 191 -42.51 -21.53 36.86
CA ASN A 191 -42.52 -20.28 36.08
C ASN A 191 -41.26 -20.05 35.21
N LEU A 192 -40.10 -20.65 35.53
CA LEU A 192 -38.88 -20.41 34.74
C LEU A 192 -38.87 -21.13 33.38
N ASN A 193 -39.47 -22.33 33.28
CA ASN A 193 -39.60 -23.06 32.01
C ASN A 193 -40.75 -22.53 31.12
N ARG A 194 -41.64 -21.69 31.66
CA ARG A 194 -42.82 -21.15 30.95
C ARG A 194 -42.54 -19.88 30.15
N VAL A 195 -41.36 -19.27 30.33
CA VAL A 195 -40.93 -18.03 29.65
C VAL A 195 -40.50 -18.30 28.20
N LEU A 196 -40.10 -19.53 27.86
CA LEU A 196 -39.70 -19.89 26.49
C LEU A 196 -40.88 -20.30 25.59
N THR A 197 -42.02 -20.70 26.16
CA THR A 197 -43.20 -21.14 25.37
C THR A 197 -44.15 -19.99 25.02
N ASN A 198 -44.21 -18.92 25.82
CA ASN A 198 -45.15 -17.82 25.61
C ASN A 198 -44.55 -16.70 24.73
N VAL A 199 -45.20 -16.41 23.60
CA VAL A 199 -44.83 -15.34 22.64
C VAL A 199 -44.63 -13.98 23.35
N LYS A 200 -45.49 -13.65 24.32
CA LYS A 200 -45.40 -12.38 25.05
C LYS A 200 -44.19 -12.34 25.99
N ALA A 201 -43.90 -13.44 26.67
CA ALA A 201 -42.76 -13.54 27.58
C ALA A 201 -41.42 -13.43 26.81
N ARG A 202 -41.37 -13.96 25.57
CA ARG A 202 -40.22 -13.80 24.68
C ARG A 202 -40.00 -12.35 24.21
N GLY A 203 -41.07 -11.63 23.87
CA GLY A 203 -40.98 -10.20 23.56
C GLY A 203 -40.40 -9.41 24.73
N THR A 204 -40.95 -9.61 25.93
CA THR A 204 -40.43 -8.97 27.14
C THR A 204 -38.97 -9.35 27.44
N TRP A 205 -38.54 -10.58 27.13
CA TRP A 205 -37.14 -10.97 27.31
C TRP A 205 -36.19 -10.23 26.36
N ALA A 206 -36.58 -10.05 25.09
CA ALA A 206 -35.82 -9.26 24.12
C ALA A 206 -35.73 -7.78 24.55
N GLU A 207 -36.84 -7.22 25.06
CA GLU A 207 -36.88 -5.86 25.62
C GLU A 207 -35.92 -5.70 26.81
N VAL A 208 -35.96 -6.64 27.77
CA VAL A 208 -35.10 -6.62 28.96
C VAL A 208 -33.62 -6.77 28.59
N GLN A 209 -33.31 -7.60 27.59
CA GLN A 209 -31.94 -7.76 27.10
C GLN A 209 -31.44 -6.47 26.45
N LEU A 210 -32.24 -5.85 25.58
CA LEU A 210 -31.91 -4.58 24.94
C LEU A 210 -31.75 -3.46 25.97
N GLU A 211 -32.64 -3.40 26.97
CA GLU A 211 -32.53 -2.48 28.10
C GLU A 211 -31.20 -2.64 28.84
N GLY A 212 -30.81 -3.88 29.14
CA GLY A 212 -29.53 -4.17 29.80
C GLY A 212 -28.32 -3.68 29.00
N ILE A 213 -28.35 -3.81 27.67
CA ILE A 213 -27.29 -3.30 26.79
C ILE A 213 -27.25 -1.76 26.79
N LEU A 214 -28.44 -1.13 26.72
CA LEU A 214 -28.57 0.33 26.74
C LEU A 214 -28.08 0.91 28.07
N ASP A 215 -28.45 0.31 29.20
CA ASP A 215 -28.03 0.73 30.54
C ASP A 215 -26.51 0.62 30.76
N GLN A 216 -25.88 -0.42 30.20
CA GLN A 216 -24.43 -0.62 30.31
C GLN A 216 -23.63 0.32 29.40
N THR A 217 -24.17 0.66 28.21
CA THR A 217 -23.39 1.36 27.18
C THR A 217 -23.66 2.87 27.17
N ILE A 218 -24.92 3.29 27.28
CA ILE A 218 -25.36 4.69 27.19
C ILE A 218 -26.41 5.03 28.27
N PRO A 219 -26.04 4.96 29.56
CA PRO A 219 -26.97 5.25 30.65
C PRO A 219 -27.55 6.66 30.52
N ASN A 220 -28.87 6.79 30.68
CA ASN A 220 -29.64 8.04 30.60
C ASN A 220 -29.75 8.70 29.21
N MET A 221 -29.27 8.08 28.13
CA MET A 221 -29.42 8.61 26.76
C MET A 221 -30.52 7.90 25.95
N TYR A 222 -31.48 7.26 26.60
CA TYR A 222 -32.59 6.61 25.92
C TYR A 222 -33.91 6.81 26.67
N VAL A 223 -35.02 6.70 25.95
CA VAL A 223 -36.39 6.81 26.48
C VAL A 223 -37.13 5.51 26.18
N LYS A 224 -37.81 4.95 27.18
CA LYS A 224 -38.68 3.77 27.00
C LYS A 224 -40.08 4.18 26.54
N ASN A 225 -40.72 3.33 25.75
CA ASN A 225 -42.11 3.51 25.29
C ASN A 225 -42.35 4.89 24.64
N PHE A 226 -41.46 5.28 23.74
CA PHE A 226 -41.44 6.60 23.11
C PHE A 226 -42.50 6.69 22.01
N SER A 227 -43.21 7.82 21.95
CA SER A 227 -44.18 8.11 20.88
C SER A 227 -43.58 9.11 19.91
N SER A 228 -43.41 8.70 18.65
CA SER A 228 -42.80 9.55 17.61
C SER A 228 -43.73 10.65 17.08
N ARG A 229 -45.03 10.55 17.34
CA ARG A 229 -46.06 11.50 16.89
C ARG A 229 -46.92 11.97 18.07
N PRO A 230 -47.07 13.29 18.28
CA PRO A 230 -47.97 13.81 19.31
C PRO A 230 -49.38 13.24 19.15
N GLY A 231 -49.90 12.56 20.18
CA GLY A 231 -51.24 11.97 20.17
C GLY A 231 -51.35 10.57 19.53
N SER A 232 -50.26 9.97 19.07
CA SER A 232 -50.29 8.58 18.58
C SER A 232 -50.23 7.57 19.73
N SER A 233 -51.07 6.52 19.64
CA SER A 233 -51.01 5.35 20.51
C SER A 233 -49.84 4.42 20.17
N GLU A 234 -49.17 4.64 19.04
CA GLU A 234 -48.05 3.82 18.60
C GLU A 234 -46.78 4.26 19.31
N ARG A 235 -46.19 3.33 20.06
CA ARG A 235 -45.00 3.56 20.87
C ARG A 235 -43.91 2.57 20.45
N VAL A 236 -42.72 3.09 20.23
CA VAL A 236 -41.52 2.27 20.07
C VAL A 236 -40.98 1.92 21.46
N GLU A 237 -40.46 0.70 21.60
CA GLU A 237 -39.96 0.19 22.88
C GLU A 237 -38.85 1.07 23.45
N PHE A 238 -37.88 1.45 22.63
CA PHE A 238 -36.79 2.35 23.01
C PHE A 238 -36.54 3.42 21.95
N ALA A 239 -36.16 4.60 22.40
CA ALA A 239 -35.70 5.68 21.54
C ALA A 239 -34.42 6.30 22.10
N ILE A 240 -33.31 6.18 21.37
CA ILE A 240 -32.01 6.71 21.79
C ILE A 240 -31.96 8.20 21.46
N ARG A 241 -31.62 9.03 22.44
CA ARG A 241 -31.50 10.48 22.30
C ARG A 241 -30.16 10.82 21.65
N ILE A 242 -30.22 11.51 20.53
CA ILE A 242 -29.06 12.04 19.79
C ILE A 242 -29.03 13.56 19.99
N PRO A 243 -28.04 14.09 20.73
CA PRO A 243 -27.93 15.52 20.97
C PRO A 243 -27.54 16.25 19.68
N ALA A 244 -28.22 17.36 19.38
CA ALA A 244 -27.84 18.23 18.27
C ALA A 244 -26.72 19.19 18.71
N GLY A 245 -25.54 19.12 18.08
CA GLY A 245 -24.37 19.92 18.45
C GLY A 245 -24.54 21.44 18.36
N ASP A 246 -25.46 21.93 17.50
CA ASP A 246 -25.59 23.35 17.16
C ASP A 246 -26.95 23.97 17.60
N GLY A 247 -27.47 23.59 18.78
CA GLY A 247 -28.69 24.21 19.33
C GLY A 247 -30.00 23.84 18.62
N GLY A 248 -29.97 22.78 17.80
CA GLY A 248 -31.17 22.16 17.23
C GLY A 248 -31.95 21.33 18.27
N ALA A 249 -33.15 20.89 17.90
CA ALA A 249 -33.88 19.93 18.71
C ALA A 249 -33.20 18.56 18.68
N ASP A 250 -33.15 17.88 19.83
CA ASP A 250 -32.63 16.52 19.89
C ASP A 250 -33.43 15.59 18.98
N ALA A 251 -32.72 14.72 18.26
CA ALA A 251 -33.33 13.68 17.46
C ALA A 251 -33.40 12.38 18.27
N TYR A 252 -34.46 11.61 18.04
CA TYR A 252 -34.63 10.30 18.67
C TYR A 252 -34.45 9.18 17.65
N LEU A 253 -33.57 8.21 17.93
CA LEU A 253 -33.37 7.01 17.12
C LEU A 253 -34.28 5.89 17.62
N PRO A 254 -35.34 5.51 16.87
CA PRO A 254 -36.25 4.45 17.28
C PRO A 254 -35.57 3.08 17.24
N VAL A 255 -35.71 2.28 18.28
CA VAL A 255 -35.22 0.91 18.38
C VAL A 255 -36.33 -0.01 18.86
N ASP A 256 -36.68 -0.98 18.03
CA ASP A 256 -37.75 -1.95 18.28
C ASP A 256 -37.13 -3.36 18.35
N SER A 257 -37.39 -4.10 19.42
CA SER A 257 -36.87 -5.46 19.61
C SER A 257 -37.81 -6.49 18.99
N LYS A 258 -37.22 -7.46 18.27
CA LYS A 258 -37.94 -8.56 17.65
C LYS A 258 -37.25 -9.87 17.94
N PHE A 259 -38.08 -10.88 18.21
CA PHE A 259 -37.59 -12.22 18.49
C PHE A 259 -38.48 -13.31 17.87
N PRO A 260 -38.43 -13.51 16.53
CA PRO A 260 -39.06 -14.64 15.83
C PRO A 260 -38.33 -15.96 16.14
N LEU A 261 -38.26 -16.33 17.41
CA LEU A 261 -37.53 -17.53 17.87
C LEU A 261 -38.09 -18.81 17.24
N GLU A 262 -39.40 -18.89 17.02
CA GLU A 262 -40.03 -20.10 16.49
C GLU A 262 -39.57 -20.39 15.05
N ASP A 263 -39.58 -19.38 14.18
CA ASP A 263 -39.09 -19.48 12.81
C ASP A 263 -37.57 -19.79 12.80
N TYR A 264 -36.82 -19.20 13.72
CA TYR A 264 -35.38 -19.48 13.88
C TYR A 264 -35.11 -20.92 14.34
N VAL A 265 -35.83 -21.42 15.35
CA VAL A 265 -35.68 -22.80 15.86
C VAL A 265 -36.09 -23.82 14.79
N ARG A 266 -37.15 -23.54 14.03
CA ARG A 266 -37.56 -24.39 12.89
C ARG A 266 -36.45 -24.47 11.85
N LEU A 267 -35.83 -23.35 11.53
CA LEU A 267 -34.68 -23.33 10.62
C LEU A 267 -33.49 -24.13 11.16
N CYS A 268 -33.13 -23.97 12.44
CA CYS A 268 -32.06 -24.76 13.05
C CYS A 268 -32.38 -26.26 13.03
N THR A 269 -33.62 -26.64 13.33
CA THR A 269 -34.06 -28.04 13.36
C THR A 269 -34.02 -28.66 11.97
N ALA A 270 -34.46 -27.93 10.94
CA ALA A 270 -34.34 -28.36 9.55
C ALA A 270 -32.88 -28.52 9.11
N ALA A 271 -32.00 -27.61 9.55
CA ALA A 271 -30.57 -27.68 9.27
C ALA A 271 -29.91 -28.90 9.93
N ASP A 272 -30.26 -29.19 11.18
CA ASP A 272 -29.79 -30.38 11.92
C ASP A 272 -30.29 -31.69 11.27
N GLY A 273 -31.50 -31.66 10.69
CA GLY A 273 -32.09 -32.77 9.94
C GLY A 273 -31.46 -33.02 8.56
N ALA A 274 -30.57 -32.13 8.09
CA ALA A 274 -29.94 -32.17 6.77
C ALA A 274 -30.92 -32.22 5.57
N ASP A 275 -32.14 -31.71 5.74
CA ASP A 275 -33.13 -31.57 4.68
C ASP A 275 -33.00 -30.20 4.00
N ALA A 276 -32.43 -30.17 2.79
CA ALA A 276 -32.16 -28.94 2.07
C ALA A 276 -33.43 -28.17 1.65
N ASP A 277 -34.53 -28.88 1.37
CA ASP A 277 -35.78 -28.27 0.94
C ASP A 277 -36.52 -27.66 2.14
N GLU A 278 -36.52 -28.35 3.27
CA GLU A 278 -37.10 -27.85 4.53
C GLU A 278 -36.32 -26.63 5.04
N VAL A 279 -34.99 -26.65 4.97
CA VAL A 279 -34.13 -25.49 5.30
C VAL A 279 -34.48 -24.29 4.43
N ALA A 280 -34.63 -24.48 3.11
CA ALA A 280 -34.96 -23.39 2.19
C ALA A 280 -36.34 -22.80 2.49
N ALA A 281 -37.34 -23.64 2.81
CA ALA A 281 -38.68 -23.21 3.19
C ALA A 281 -38.69 -22.46 4.53
N ALA A 282 -38.03 -23.00 5.55
CA ALA A 282 -37.93 -22.39 6.88
C ALA A 282 -37.20 -21.03 6.83
N ARG A 283 -36.10 -20.94 6.06
CA ARG A 283 -35.38 -19.69 5.84
C ARG A 283 -36.28 -18.65 5.19
N LYS A 284 -37.02 -19.02 4.15
CA LYS A 284 -37.95 -18.11 3.47
C LYS A 284 -39.04 -17.60 4.42
N ALA A 285 -39.61 -18.48 5.24
CA ALA A 285 -40.62 -18.08 6.23
C ALA A 285 -40.06 -17.08 7.26
N LEU A 286 -38.83 -17.30 7.73
CA LEU A 286 -38.14 -16.38 8.63
C LEU A 286 -37.88 -15.02 7.97
N GLU A 287 -37.38 -15.01 6.73
CA GLU A 287 -37.14 -13.78 5.95
C GLU A 287 -38.43 -12.97 5.75
N ASP A 288 -39.52 -13.64 5.36
CA ASP A 288 -40.83 -13.00 5.16
C ASP A 288 -41.38 -12.43 6.48
N ARG A 289 -41.16 -13.12 7.60
CA ARG A 289 -41.54 -12.63 8.93
C ARG A 289 -40.76 -11.38 9.31
N VAL A 290 -39.43 -11.40 9.18
CA VAL A 290 -38.56 -10.26 9.51
C VAL A 290 -38.88 -9.06 8.62
N LEU A 291 -39.16 -9.28 7.33
CA LEU A 291 -39.61 -8.23 6.42
C LEU A 291 -40.97 -7.64 6.82
N GLY A 292 -41.89 -8.47 7.30
CA GLY A 292 -43.18 -8.04 7.84
C GLY A 292 -43.03 -7.15 9.07
N GLU A 293 -42.15 -7.53 10.00
CA GLU A 293 -41.84 -6.73 11.19
C GLU A 293 -41.16 -5.40 10.82
N ALA A 294 -40.22 -5.42 9.88
CA ALA A 294 -39.59 -4.20 9.38
C ALA A 294 -40.62 -3.21 8.82
N LYS A 295 -41.59 -3.68 8.02
CA LYS A 295 -42.69 -2.82 7.54
C LYS A 295 -43.44 -2.13 8.67
N LEU A 296 -43.70 -2.84 9.77
CA LEU A 296 -44.39 -2.27 10.93
C LEU A 296 -43.54 -1.23 11.67
N ILE A 297 -42.22 -1.35 11.68
CA ILE A 297 -41.32 -0.41 12.36
C ILE A 297 -41.26 0.95 11.64
N THR A 298 -41.53 1.01 10.34
CA THR A 298 -41.48 2.26 9.56
C THR A 298 -42.35 3.38 10.12
N LYS A 299 -43.45 3.05 10.80
CA LYS A 299 -44.36 4.02 11.42
C LYS A 299 -43.69 4.87 12.51
N TYR A 300 -42.59 4.40 13.09
CA TYR A 300 -41.84 5.12 14.10
C TYR A 300 -40.90 6.19 13.51
N ILE A 301 -40.66 6.17 12.19
CA ILE A 301 -39.84 7.16 11.50
C ILE A 301 -40.69 8.41 11.23
N ASN A 302 -40.38 9.50 11.92
CA ASN A 302 -41.04 10.81 11.84
C ASN A 302 -40.04 11.97 12.01
N VAL A 303 -39.41 12.40 10.92
CA VAL A 303 -38.48 13.55 10.89
C VAL A 303 -39.30 14.85 11.02
N PRO A 304 -38.91 15.83 11.88
CA PRO A 304 -37.62 15.98 12.56
C PRO A 304 -37.53 15.39 13.97
N THR A 305 -38.62 14.84 14.53
CA THR A 305 -38.64 14.30 15.89
C THR A 305 -37.76 13.05 16.03
N THR A 306 -37.74 12.19 15.02
CA THR A 306 -36.87 11.02 14.98
C THR A 306 -35.84 11.11 13.87
N THR A 307 -34.84 10.24 13.93
CA THR A 307 -33.92 10.01 12.82
C THR A 307 -34.63 9.53 11.55
N PRO A 308 -34.04 9.74 10.36
CA PRO A 308 -34.61 9.26 9.09
C PRO A 308 -34.54 7.73 8.91
N PHE A 309 -33.94 7.02 9.85
CA PHE A 309 -33.87 5.57 9.91
C PHE A 309 -34.20 5.07 11.31
N ALA A 310 -34.57 3.80 11.43
CA ALA A 310 -34.81 3.12 12.70
C ALA A 310 -33.95 1.85 12.81
N ILE A 311 -33.84 1.30 14.02
CA ILE A 311 -33.14 0.04 14.27
C ILE A 311 -34.14 -1.05 14.64
N MET A 312 -34.04 -2.18 13.95
CA MET A 312 -34.67 -3.43 14.34
C MET A 312 -33.64 -4.28 15.07
N TYR A 313 -33.82 -4.45 16.37
CA TYR A 313 -32.95 -5.26 17.21
C TYR A 313 -33.40 -6.72 17.19
N LEU A 314 -32.48 -7.63 16.88
CA LEU A 314 -32.71 -9.07 16.93
C LEU A 314 -32.01 -9.65 18.16
N ALA A 315 -32.75 -10.27 19.08
CA ALA A 315 -32.27 -10.64 20.41
C ALA A 315 -31.11 -11.66 20.44
N THR A 316 -30.93 -12.44 19.38
CA THR A 316 -29.85 -13.45 19.29
C THR A 316 -28.91 -13.16 18.13
N GLU A 317 -27.61 -13.34 18.37
CA GLU A 317 -26.59 -13.14 17.34
C GLU A 317 -26.76 -14.14 16.19
N GLY A 318 -27.19 -15.38 16.46
CA GLY A 318 -27.45 -16.38 15.44
C GLY A 318 -28.61 -15.99 14.50
N LEU A 319 -29.69 -15.40 15.05
CA LEU A 319 -30.79 -14.89 14.23
C LEU A 319 -30.32 -13.70 13.37
N TYR A 320 -29.55 -12.78 13.95
CA TYR A 320 -28.95 -11.68 13.20
C TYR A 320 -28.04 -12.19 12.07
N ALA A 321 -27.16 -13.15 12.36
CA ALA A 321 -26.21 -13.71 11.40
C ALA A 321 -26.92 -14.38 10.21
N GLU A 322 -28.01 -15.11 10.45
CA GLU A 322 -28.79 -15.75 9.38
C GLU A 322 -29.45 -14.72 8.46
N ILE A 323 -30.00 -13.65 9.03
CA ILE A 323 -30.63 -12.57 8.26
C ILE A 323 -29.59 -11.75 7.51
N ALA A 324 -28.47 -11.41 8.16
CA ALA A 324 -27.38 -10.64 7.57
C ALA A 324 -26.64 -11.42 6.47
N SER A 325 -26.52 -12.74 6.60
CA SER A 325 -25.84 -13.61 5.63
C SER A 325 -26.80 -14.20 4.58
N SER A 326 -28.07 -13.77 4.56
CA SER A 326 -29.05 -14.31 3.61
C SER A 326 -28.60 -14.05 2.17
N PRO A 327 -28.56 -15.08 1.30
CA PRO A 327 -28.20 -14.93 -0.11
C PRO A 327 -29.11 -13.98 -0.90
N LYS A 328 -30.32 -13.70 -0.39
CA LYS A 328 -31.28 -12.79 -1.03
C LYS A 328 -31.05 -11.32 -0.67
N GLY A 329 -30.08 -11.02 0.21
CA GLY A 329 -29.78 -9.66 0.65
C GLY A 329 -30.95 -8.97 1.34
N ILE A 330 -31.64 -9.69 2.23
CA ILE A 330 -32.84 -9.18 2.90
C ILE A 330 -32.51 -7.99 3.82
N ALA A 331 -31.33 -8.00 4.45
CA ALA A 331 -30.88 -6.92 5.32
C ALA A 331 -30.68 -5.62 4.54
N GLU A 332 -30.01 -5.68 3.40
CA GLU A 332 -29.78 -4.55 2.49
C GLU A 332 -31.10 -4.03 1.91
N ARG A 333 -32.00 -4.96 1.58
CA ARG A 333 -33.35 -4.61 1.12
C ARG A 333 -34.13 -3.87 2.19
N ILE A 334 -34.10 -4.35 3.43
CA ILE A 334 -34.80 -3.71 4.56
C ILE A 334 -34.26 -2.30 4.81
N GLN A 335 -32.93 -2.14 4.73
CA GLN A 335 -32.27 -0.85 4.85
C GLN A 335 -32.68 0.12 3.74
N ARG A 336 -32.65 -0.33 2.48
CA ARG A 336 -32.92 0.53 1.31
C ARG A 336 -34.40 0.88 1.13
N GLU A 337 -35.29 -0.08 1.33
CA GLU A 337 -36.74 0.10 1.07
C GLU A 337 -37.47 0.73 2.26
N TYR A 338 -37.06 0.43 3.49
CA TYR A 338 -37.79 0.81 4.71
C TYR A 338 -37.00 1.72 5.65
N ASN A 339 -35.75 2.07 5.30
CA ASN A 339 -34.85 2.85 6.16
C ASN A 339 -34.67 2.22 7.55
N ILE A 340 -34.59 0.89 7.61
CA ILE A 340 -34.41 0.16 8.87
C ILE A 340 -33.08 -0.58 8.84
N MET A 341 -32.27 -0.35 9.86
CA MET A 341 -31.03 -1.07 10.07
C MET A 341 -31.27 -2.24 11.01
N ILE A 342 -30.79 -3.42 10.64
CA ILE A 342 -30.90 -4.61 11.48
C ILE A 342 -29.64 -4.68 12.36
N ALA A 343 -29.80 -4.91 13.65
CA ALA A 343 -28.68 -5.05 14.57
C ALA A 343 -28.88 -6.24 15.52
N GLY A 344 -27.83 -7.07 15.66
CA GLY A 344 -27.72 -8.05 16.74
C GLY A 344 -27.17 -7.43 18.04
N PRO A 345 -27.07 -8.20 19.14
CA PRO A 345 -26.50 -7.77 20.41
C PRO A 345 -25.10 -7.15 20.29
N THR A 346 -24.23 -7.77 19.50
CA THR A 346 -22.85 -7.27 19.30
C THR A 346 -22.84 -6.00 18.47
N THR A 347 -23.60 -5.99 17.37
CA THR A 347 -23.68 -4.84 16.45
C THR A 347 -24.27 -3.61 17.11
N ILE A 348 -25.35 -3.74 17.89
CA ILE A 348 -25.97 -2.60 18.57
C ILE A 348 -25.01 -2.04 19.64
N THR A 349 -24.33 -2.91 20.40
CA THR A 349 -23.34 -2.48 21.40
C THR A 349 -22.19 -1.70 20.75
N ALA A 350 -21.68 -2.18 19.61
CA ALA A 350 -20.64 -1.48 18.85
C ALA A 350 -21.13 -0.12 18.33
N LEU A 351 -22.35 -0.07 17.76
CA LEU A 351 -22.96 1.16 17.28
C LEU A 351 -23.13 2.19 18.41
N LEU A 352 -23.65 1.76 19.55
CA LEU A 352 -23.86 2.60 20.73
C LEU A 352 -22.54 3.12 21.30
N ASN A 353 -21.49 2.29 21.36
CA ASN A 353 -20.16 2.73 21.75
C ASN A 353 -19.59 3.78 20.80
N SER A 354 -19.74 3.57 19.48
CA SER A 354 -19.30 4.56 18.49
C SER A 354 -20.08 5.86 18.59
N LEU A 355 -21.39 5.81 18.87
CA LEU A 355 -22.21 6.98 19.10
C LEU A 355 -21.76 7.71 20.38
N SER A 356 -21.56 6.99 21.48
CA SER A 356 -21.08 7.53 22.76
C SER A 356 -19.71 8.23 22.64
N MET A 357 -18.80 7.67 21.84
CA MET A 357 -17.49 8.29 21.54
C MET A 357 -17.61 9.50 20.60
N GLY A 358 -18.55 9.49 19.66
CA GLY A 358 -18.77 10.60 18.73
C GLY A 358 -19.49 11.81 19.35
N PHE A 359 -20.15 11.63 20.50
CA PHE A 359 -20.81 12.70 21.26
C PHE A 359 -19.97 13.23 22.45
N LYS A 360 -18.79 12.66 22.70
CA LYS A 360 -17.77 13.22 23.59
C LYS A 360 -16.78 14.05 22.79
#